data_AF-A0A9E2ZMY8-F1
#
_entry.id   AF-A0A9E2ZMY8-F1
#
_cell.length_a   1.000
_cell.length_b   1.000
_cell.length_c   1.000
_cell.angle_alpha   90.00
_cell.angle_beta   90.00
_cell.angle_gamma   90.00
#
_symmetry.space_group_name_H-M   'P 1'
#
loop_
_entity.id
_entity.type
_entity.pdbx_description
1 polymer ?
#
loop_
_entity_poly.entity_id
_entity_poly.type
_entity_poly.pdbx_seq_one_letter_code
_entity_poly.pdbx_strand_id
1 'polypeptide(L)'
;MAVLRALVVDADQAAERVALGLIRAAEVLDKSACGYAESAEATDDAADADELRDRAEEYRRSAHRYHKLAAQYRALGDRMR
;
A
#
# COMPACT_ATOMS: atom_id res chain seq x y z
N MET A 1 -4.38 -24.81 -26.90
CA MET A 1 -3.12 -24.19 -26.42
C MET A 1 -3.14 -22.65 -26.49
N ALA A 2 -3.57 -22.00 -27.59
CA ALA A 2 -3.55 -20.53 -27.69
C ALA A 2 -4.45 -19.79 -26.66
N VAL A 3 -5.66 -20.30 -26.40
CA VAL A 3 -6.62 -19.67 -25.47
C VAL A 3 -6.10 -19.66 -24.02
N LEU A 4 -5.49 -20.76 -23.58
CA LEU A 4 -4.93 -20.87 -22.23
C LEU A 4 -3.79 -19.86 -22.01
N ARG A 5 -2.93 -19.68 -23.02
CA ARG A 5 -1.82 -18.72 -22.97
C ARG A 5 -2.31 -17.26 -22.91
N ALA A 6 -3.39 -16.94 -23.63
CA ALA A 6 -3.99 -15.60 -23.58
C ALA A 6 -4.55 -15.29 -22.18
N LEU A 7 -5.29 -16.22 -21.58
CA LEU A 7 -5.83 -16.05 -20.22
C LEU A 7 -4.75 -15.84 -19.16
N VAL A 8 -3.62 -16.55 -19.28
CA VAL A 8 -2.47 -16.39 -18.39
C VAL A 8 -1.83 -15.01 -18.49
N VAL A 9 -1.67 -14.48 -19.71
CA VAL A 9 -1.12 -13.13 -19.93
C VAL A 9 -2.06 -12.06 -19.37
N ASP A 10 -3.37 -12.21 -19.57
CA ASP A 10 -4.36 -11.27 -19.02
C ASP A 10 -4.36 -11.27 -17.49
N ALA A 11 -4.22 -12.45 -16.86
CA ALA A 11 -4.12 -12.57 -15.41
C ALA A 11 -2.84 -11.91 -14.84
N ASP A 12 -1.69 -12.09 -15.50
CA ASP A 12 -0.43 -11.44 -15.13
C ASP A 12 -0.53 -9.90 -15.22
N GLN A 13 -1.09 -9.39 -16.32
CA GLN A 13 -1.31 -7.95 -16.48
C GLN A 13 -2.31 -7.37 -15.47
N ALA A 14 -3.36 -8.13 -15.13
CA ALA A 14 -4.30 -7.72 -14.10
C ALA A 14 -3.63 -7.65 -12.72
N ALA A 15 -2.82 -8.65 -12.38
CA ALA A 15 -2.06 -8.68 -11.14
C ALA A 15 -1.09 -7.50 -11.01
N GLU A 16 -0.35 -7.16 -12.08
CA GLU A 16 0.57 -6.01 -12.07
C GLU A 16 -0.19 -4.68 -11.92
N ARG A 17 -1.34 -4.51 -12.58
CA ARG A 17 -2.17 -3.30 -12.41
C ARG A 17 -2.64 -3.12 -10.97
N VAL A 18 -3.08 -4.21 -10.33
CA VAL A 18 -3.47 -4.20 -8.91
C VAL A 18 -2.27 -3.86 -8.01
N ALA A 19 -1.13 -4.49 -8.25
CA ALA A 19 0.10 -4.22 -7.48
C ALA A 19 0.52 -2.74 -7.55
N LEU A 20 0.49 -2.14 -8.75
CA LEU A 20 0.79 -0.72 -8.93
C LEU A 20 -0.22 0.19 -8.22
N GLY A 21 -1.51 -0.16 -8.25
CA GLY A 21 -2.55 0.57 -7.50
C GLY A 21 -2.31 0.55 -6.00
N LEU A 22 -1.95 -0.61 -5.45
CA LEU A 22 -1.64 -0.78 -4.03
C LEU A 22 -0.39 0.00 -3.61
N ILE A 23 0.66 0.02 -4.44
CA ILE A 23 1.88 0.79 -4.17
C ILE A 23 1.56 2.29 -4.09
N ARG A 24 0.81 2.82 -5.06
CA ARG A 24 0.40 4.23 -5.04
C ARG A 24 -0.45 4.56 -3.82
N ALA A 25 -1.38 3.68 -3.45
CA ALA A 25 -2.17 3.86 -2.24
C ALA A 25 -1.28 3.86 -0.97
N ALA A 26 -0.26 3.00 -0.91
CA ALA A 26 0.69 2.96 0.18
C ALA A 26 1.50 4.27 0.30
N GLU A 27 1.98 4.82 -0.82
CA GLU A 27 2.71 6.10 -0.85
C GLU A 27 1.86 7.27 -0.34
N VAL A 28 0.57 7.30 -0.72
CA VAL A 28 -0.38 8.32 -0.23
C VAL A 28 -0.56 8.19 1.28
N LEU A 29 -0.73 6.96 1.79
CA LEU A 29 -0.90 6.71 3.21
C LEU A 29 0.36 7.08 4.00
N ASP A 30 1.54 6.76 3.49
CA ASP A 30 2.81 7.09 4.13
C ASP A 30 3.02 8.61 4.20
N LYS A 31 2.70 9.33 3.11
CA LYS A 31 2.72 10.80 3.10
C LYS A 31 1.75 11.39 4.12
N SER A 32 0.53 10.86 4.21
CA SER A 32 -0.44 11.28 5.24
C SER A 32 0.08 10.98 6.65
N ALA A 33 0.72 9.83 6.87
CA ALA A 33 1.31 9.50 8.16
C ALA A 33 2.42 10.47 8.57
N CYS A 34 3.28 10.88 7.64
CA CYS A 34 4.27 11.92 7.89
C CYS A 34 3.61 13.24 8.30
N GLY A 35 2.57 13.68 7.58
CA GLY A 35 1.84 14.89 7.94
C GLY A 35 1.20 14.84 9.33
N TYR A 36 0.65 13.69 9.73
CA TYR A 36 0.14 13.49 11.09
C TYR A 36 1.25 13.50 12.15
N ALA A 37 2.39 12.87 11.89
CA ALA A 37 3.53 12.88 12.80
C ALA A 37 4.11 14.29 12.99
N GLU A 38 4.28 15.05 11.91
CA GLU A 38 4.70 16.46 11.95
C GLU A 38 3.69 17.31 12.74
N SER A 39 2.40 17.07 12.55
CA SER A 39 1.35 17.78 13.31
C SER A 39 1.38 17.43 14.80
N ALA A 40 1.70 16.18 15.15
CA ALA A 40 1.83 15.74 16.54
C ALA A 40 3.04 16.36 17.24
N GLU A 41 4.10 16.70 16.49
CA GLU A 41 5.27 17.41 17.02
C GLU A 41 5.03 18.92 17.18
N ALA A 42 4.07 19.47 16.43
CA ALA A 42 3.76 20.89 16.42
C ALA A 42 2.65 21.31 17.40
N THR A 43 1.93 20.35 18.00
CA THR A 43 0.86 20.63 18.97
C THR A 43 1.38 20.59 20.41
N ASP A 44 0.90 21.52 21.24
CA ASP A 44 1.23 21.59 22.67
C ASP A 44 0.26 20.76 23.55
N ASP A 45 -0.88 20.33 22.99
CA ASP A 45 -1.83 19.46 23.69
C ASP A 45 -1.38 18.00 23.58
N ALA A 46 -1.08 17.40 24.73
CA ALA A 46 -0.60 16.02 24.80
C ALA A 46 -1.64 15.00 24.31
N ALA A 47 -2.93 15.22 24.56
CA ALA A 47 -3.97 14.29 24.13
C ALA A 47 -4.14 14.33 22.60
N ASP A 48 -4.13 15.52 22.01
CA ASP A 48 -4.17 15.70 20.57
C ASP A 48 -2.90 15.15 19.89
N ALA A 49 -1.73 15.34 20.52
CA ALA A 49 -0.47 14.79 20.02
C ALA A 49 -0.50 13.26 19.96
N ASP A 50 -1.06 12.59 20.97
CA ASP A 50 -1.17 11.14 21.01
C ASP A 50 -2.16 10.62 19.97
N GLU A 51 -3.30 11.27 19.77
CA GLU A 51 -4.24 10.90 18.71
C GLU A 51 -3.60 11.01 17.31
N LEU A 52 -2.85 12.08 17.05
CA LEU A 52 -2.13 12.27 15.79
C LEU A 52 -1.04 11.21 15.57
N ARG A 53 -0.32 10.80 16.62
CA ARG A 53 0.66 9.71 16.56
C ARG A 53 0.01 8.37 16.25
N ASP A 54 -1.10 8.06 16.93
CA ASP A 54 -1.87 6.83 16.69
C ASP A 54 -2.36 6.78 15.25
N ARG A 55 -2.80 7.92 14.72
CA ARG A 55 -3.20 8.05 13.32
C ARG A 55 -2.05 7.83 12.35
N ALA A 56 -0.90 8.47 12.61
CA ALA A 56 0.29 8.26 11.80
C ALA A 56 0.69 6.77 11.77
N GLU A 57 0.65 6.08 12.91
CA GLU A 57 0.97 4.66 12.99
C GLU A 57 -0.04 3.78 12.24
N GLU A 58 -1.35 4.07 12.36
CA GLU A 58 -2.40 3.38 11.60
C GLU A 58 -2.15 3.46 10.09
N TYR A 59 -1.80 4.65 9.60
CA TYR A 59 -1.52 4.89 8.18
C TYR A 59 -0.25 4.16 7.73
N ARG A 60 0.84 4.20 8.51
CA ARG A 60 2.08 3.44 8.22
C ARG A 60 1.83 1.93 8.18
N ARG A 61 1.06 1.39 9.14
CA ARG A 61 0.69 -0.03 9.16
C ARG A 61 -0.13 -0.40 7.92
N SER A 62 -1.02 0.47 7.48
CA SER A 62 -1.82 0.26 6.28
C SER A 62 -0.98 0.32 5.01
N ALA A 63 -0.07 1.29 4.89
CA ALA A 63 0.88 1.39 3.78
C ALA A 63 1.74 0.13 3.68
N HIS A 64 2.27 -0.36 4.81
CA HIS A 64 3.03 -1.62 4.86
C HIS A 64 2.21 -2.83 4.40
N ARG A 65 0.94 -2.92 4.82
CA ARG A 65 0.03 -3.99 4.33
C ARG A 65 -0.16 -3.92 2.83
N TYR A 66 -0.35 -2.73 2.26
CA TYR A 66 -0.51 -2.57 0.82
C TYR A 66 0.76 -2.91 0.04
N HIS A 67 1.95 -2.55 0.53
CA HIS A 67 3.21 -3.03 -0.06
C HIS A 67 3.33 -4.55 -0.03
N LYS A 68 3.00 -5.19 1.10
CA LYS A 68 2.99 -6.67 1.20
C LYS A 68 2.02 -7.29 0.20
N LEU A 69 0.81 -6.75 0.10
CA LEU A 69 -0.20 -7.26 -0.83
C LEU A 69 0.23 -7.05 -2.29
N ALA A 70 0.82 -5.91 -2.63
CA ALA A 70 1.40 -5.66 -3.95
C ALA A 70 2.48 -6.67 -4.32
N ALA A 71 3.38 -7.00 -3.36
CA ALA A 71 4.39 -8.02 -3.54
C ALA A 71 3.77 -9.41 -3.78
N GLN A 72 2.68 -9.74 -3.10
CA GLN A 72 1.95 -11.00 -3.31
C GLN A 72 1.33 -11.06 -4.71
N TYR A 73 0.74 -9.97 -5.21
CA TYR A 73 0.20 -9.91 -6.58
C TYR A 73 1.29 -10.08 -7.64
N ARG A 74 2.46 -9.45 -7.46
CA ARG A 74 3.60 -9.64 -8.37
C ARG A 74 4.12 -11.07 -8.35
N ALA A 75 4.30 -11.65 -7.16
CA ALA A 75 4.72 -13.03 -7.02
C ALA A 75 3.71 -14.02 -7.62
N LEU A 76 2.42 -13.69 -7.61
CA LEU A 76 1.39 -14.48 -8.28
C LEU A 76 1.56 -14.42 -9.80
N GLY A 77 1.79 -13.23 -10.37
CA GLY A 77 2.06 -13.05 -11.80
C GLY A 77 3.30 -13.81 -12.28
N ASP A 78 4.40 -13.74 -11.52
CA ASP A 78 5.64 -14.47 -11.84
C ASP A 78 5.46 -15.99 -11.84
N ARG A 79 4.59 -16.54 -10.99
CA ARG A 79 4.27 -17.99 -10.97
C ARG A 79 3.41 -18.44 -12.16
N MET A 80 2.75 -17.50 -12.84
CA MET A 80 1.89 -17.78 -13.98
C MET A 80 2.65 -17.75 -15.32
N ARG A 81 3.86 -17.18 -15.35
CA ARG A 81 4.74 -17.14 -16.53
C ARG A 81 5.48 -18.45 -16.76
#